data_AF-A0A1B6L1E8-F1
#
_entry.id   AF-A0A1B6L1E8-F1
#
_cell.length_a   1.000
_cell.length_b   1.000
_cell.length_c   1.000
_cell.angle_alpha   90.00
_cell.angle_beta   90.00
_cell.angle_gamma   90.00
#
_symmetry.space_group_name_H-M   'P 1'
#
loop_
_entity.id
_entity.type
_entity.pdbx_description
1 polymer ?
#
loop_
_entity_poly.entity_id
_entity_poly.type
_entity_poly.pdbx_seq_one_letter_code
_entity_poly.pdbx_strand_id
1 'polypeptide(L)'
;LECHRLLTSDKDNLTLVFNEMDRLEDAEDEELPEKDFWAMGSIFQNSRYRYRTNCCYGLSMDLLENIAQELEFDFHLYIVSDEAYGSRVVQRNGEIKWNGIVGDLVSGAAHMSFSALSVSSPRSQVIDFSVPYFFSGVSFLAAPKQRTDIPLLAFLLPFSPELWIAIFTSLNVTAVAVAIYEWLSPFG
;
A
#
# COMPACT_ATOMS: atom_id res chain seq x y z
N LEU A 1 3.59 5.54 20.45
CA LEU A 1 2.73 6.14 19.42
C LEU A 1 1.31 6.03 19.93
N GLU A 2 0.64 7.16 20.05
CA GLU A 2 -0.74 7.25 20.54
C GLU A 2 -1.68 6.61 19.49
N CYS A 3 -2.51 5.65 19.91
CA CYS A 3 -3.44 4.98 19.01
C CYS A 3 -4.74 5.77 18.94
N HIS A 4 -5.13 6.16 17.73
CA HIS A 4 -6.44 6.76 17.48
C HIS A 4 -7.44 5.68 17.07
N ARG A 5 -8.57 5.63 17.78
CA ARG A 5 -9.62 4.61 17.57
C ARG A 5 -10.56 5.05 16.45
N LEU A 6 -10.84 4.13 15.52
CA LEU A 6 -11.84 4.37 14.48
C LEU A 6 -13.26 4.22 15.04
N LEU A 7 -14.12 5.17 14.71
CA LEU A 7 -15.57 5.01 14.76
C LEU A 7 -15.99 4.48 13.40
N THR A 8 -16.42 3.22 13.34
CA THR A 8 -16.82 2.65 12.05
C THR A 8 -18.08 3.37 11.58
N SER A 9 -18.08 3.83 10.32
CA SER A 9 -19.25 4.41 9.68
C SER A 9 -20.48 3.52 9.91
N ASP A 10 -21.62 4.15 10.25
CA ASP A 10 -22.89 3.54 10.66
C ASP A 10 -23.42 2.40 9.77
N LYS A 11 -22.83 2.18 8.60
CA LYS A 11 -23.24 1.16 7.65
C LYS A 11 -22.82 -0.27 8.02
N ASP A 12 -21.86 -0.47 8.92
CA ASP A 12 -21.30 -1.81 9.17
C ASP A 12 -21.48 -2.43 10.57
N ASN A 13 -22.09 -1.76 11.57
CA ASN A 13 -22.71 -2.40 12.78
C ASN A 13 -22.95 -1.46 13.97
N LEU A 14 -22.40 -0.24 14.02
CA LEU A 14 -22.33 0.47 15.30
C LEU A 14 -23.61 1.17 15.72
N THR A 15 -24.52 1.54 14.81
CA THR A 15 -25.84 2.07 15.21
C THR A 15 -26.70 1.01 15.88
N LEU A 16 -26.50 -0.29 15.56
CA LEU A 16 -27.21 -1.36 16.26
C LEU A 16 -26.62 -1.56 17.65
N VAL A 17 -25.30 -1.59 17.80
CA VAL A 17 -24.65 -1.84 19.10
C VAL A 17 -24.76 -0.66 20.07
N PHE A 18 -24.63 0.59 19.62
CA PHE A 18 -24.83 1.74 20.50
C PHE A 18 -26.31 1.94 20.85
N ASN A 19 -27.24 1.73 19.91
CA ASN A 19 -28.67 1.71 20.27
C ASN A 19 -29.01 0.54 21.22
N GLU A 20 -28.33 -0.61 21.11
CA GLU A 20 -28.53 -1.75 22.02
C GLU A 20 -27.90 -1.48 23.39
N MET A 21 -26.71 -0.87 23.45
CA MET A 21 -26.04 -0.52 24.70
C MET A 21 -26.76 0.60 25.45
N ASP A 22 -27.20 1.65 24.75
CA ASP A 22 -28.00 2.71 25.35
C ASP A 22 -29.36 2.15 25.82
N ARG A 23 -29.99 1.23 25.06
CA ARG A 23 -31.20 0.52 25.52
C ARG A 23 -30.97 -0.39 26.73
N LEU A 24 -29.75 -0.91 26.92
CA LEU A 24 -29.44 -1.79 28.03
C LEU A 24 -29.05 -0.99 29.28
N GLU A 25 -28.37 0.16 29.14
CA GLU A 25 -28.21 1.12 30.24
C GLU A 25 -29.58 1.64 30.72
N ASP A 26 -30.51 1.92 29.79
CA ASP A 26 -31.89 2.32 30.14
C ASP A 26 -32.74 1.18 30.75
N ALA A 27 -32.38 -0.09 30.52
CA ALA A 27 -33.11 -1.26 31.02
C ALA A 27 -32.57 -1.84 32.33
N GLU A 28 -31.35 -1.48 32.74
CA GLU A 28 -30.78 -1.88 34.04
C GLU A 28 -31.50 -1.25 35.25
N ASP A 29 -32.33 -0.23 35.03
CA ASP A 29 -33.13 0.44 36.07
C ASP A 29 -34.51 -0.24 36.34
N GLU A 30 -34.90 -1.28 35.59
CA GLU A 30 -36.13 -2.06 35.85
C GLU A 30 -35.80 -3.48 36.37
N GLU A 31 -36.07 -3.73 37.66
CA GLU A 31 -35.94 -5.03 38.32
C GLU A 31 -36.77 -6.14 37.64
N LEU A 32 -36.16 -6.95 36.78
CA LEU A 32 -36.78 -8.13 36.15
C LEU A 32 -36.60 -9.42 36.99
N PRO A 33 -37.55 -10.37 36.95
CA PRO A 33 -37.57 -11.52 37.84
C PRO A 33 -36.43 -12.54 37.57
N GLU A 34 -35.89 -13.12 38.65
CA GLU A 34 -34.74 -14.04 38.74
C GLU A 34 -34.70 -15.23 37.73
N LYS A 35 -35.83 -15.54 37.10
CA LYS A 35 -36.00 -16.67 36.17
C LYS A 35 -35.45 -16.37 34.77
N ASP A 36 -35.47 -15.10 34.39
CA ASP A 36 -35.01 -14.63 33.08
C ASP A 36 -33.49 -14.36 33.07
N PHE A 37 -32.89 -14.21 34.25
CA PHE A 37 -31.45 -13.98 34.44
C PHE A 37 -30.59 -15.16 33.93
N TRP A 38 -30.96 -16.40 34.25
CA TRP A 38 -30.23 -17.59 33.80
C TRP A 38 -30.47 -17.92 32.32
N ALA A 39 -31.62 -17.52 31.76
CA ALA A 39 -31.90 -17.64 30.34
C ALA A 39 -31.04 -16.66 29.52
N MET A 40 -30.92 -15.40 29.95
CA MET A 40 -30.02 -14.42 29.34
C MET A 40 -28.55 -14.82 29.46
N GLY A 41 -28.11 -15.33 30.61
CA GLY A 41 -26.74 -15.84 30.79
C GLY A 41 -26.34 -16.94 29.80
N SER A 42 -27.31 -17.74 29.33
CA SER A 42 -27.09 -18.78 28.31
C SER A 42 -27.11 -18.26 26.86
N ILE A 43 -27.85 -17.18 26.59
CA ILE A 43 -27.92 -16.51 25.27
C ILE A 43 -26.64 -15.71 25.03
N PHE A 44 -26.09 -15.04 26.06
CA PHE A 44 -24.86 -14.26 25.96
C PHE A 44 -23.57 -15.10 25.97
N GLN A 45 -23.62 -16.37 26.36
CA GLN A 45 -22.41 -17.23 26.36
C GLN A 45 -21.94 -17.64 24.96
N ASN A 46 -22.79 -17.55 23.93
CA ASN A 46 -22.49 -18.16 22.63
C ASN A 46 -22.24 -17.17 21.48
N SER A 47 -22.20 -15.87 21.78
CA SER A 47 -21.89 -14.82 20.79
C SER A 47 -20.72 -13.99 21.30
N ARG A 48 -19.51 -14.57 21.29
CA ARG A 48 -18.29 -13.74 21.40
C ARG A 48 -18.13 -12.95 20.10
N TYR A 49 -18.88 -11.86 19.95
CA TYR A 49 -18.59 -10.85 18.95
C TYR A 49 -17.19 -10.31 19.26
N ARG A 50 -16.22 -10.71 18.45
CA ARG A 50 -14.83 -10.29 18.59
C ARG A 50 -14.75 -8.88 18.00
N TYR A 51 -15.15 -7.87 18.78
CA TYR A 51 -15.00 -6.47 18.41
C TYR A 51 -13.52 -6.19 18.15
N ARG A 52 -13.14 -6.08 16.87
CA ARG A 52 -11.79 -5.66 16.50
C ARG A 52 -11.75 -4.15 16.55
N THR A 53 -11.27 -3.63 17.67
CA THR A 53 -10.87 -2.22 17.72
C THR A 53 -9.65 -2.03 16.82
N ASN A 54 -9.83 -1.29 15.73
CA ASN A 54 -8.71 -0.94 14.85
C ASN A 54 -8.08 0.37 15.34
N CYS A 55 -6.76 0.36 15.47
CA CYS A 55 -5.92 1.49 15.88
C CYS A 55 -5.25 2.10 14.66
N CYS A 56 -5.37 3.42 14.49
CA CYS A 56 -4.65 4.17 13.46
C CYS A 56 -3.50 4.97 14.08
N TYR A 57 -2.35 4.95 13.42
CA TYR A 57 -1.15 5.71 13.79
C TYR A 57 -0.34 6.04 12.53
N GLY A 58 0.52 7.06 12.61
CA GLY A 58 1.42 7.47 11.53
C GLY A 58 1.30 8.96 11.22
N LEU A 59 2.06 9.41 10.22
CA LEU A 59 2.25 10.82 9.89
C LEU A 59 0.93 11.60 9.77
N SER A 60 -0.09 11.04 9.10
CA SER A 60 -1.36 11.73 8.92
C SER A 60 -2.14 11.91 10.22
N MET A 61 -2.00 11.00 11.19
CA MET A 61 -2.63 11.11 12.50
C MET A 61 -1.91 12.12 13.37
N ASP A 62 -0.57 12.09 13.38
CA ASP A 62 0.24 13.07 14.11
C ASP A 62 -0.03 14.50 13.61
N LEU A 63 -0.21 14.69 12.29
CA LEU A 63 -0.56 16.00 11.72
C LEU A 63 -1.98 16.43 12.08
N LEU A 64 -2.95 15.52 12.02
CA LEU A 64 -4.33 15.82 12.39
C LEU A 64 -4.42 16.24 13.87
N GLU A 65 -3.73 15.53 14.76
CA GLU A 65 -3.73 15.84 16.19
C GLU A 65 -3.13 17.22 16.47
N ASN A 66 -1.99 17.54 15.84
CA ASN A 66 -1.38 18.88 15.98
C ASN A 66 -2.32 19.99 15.49
N ILE A 67 -2.99 19.78 14.35
CA ILE A 67 -3.92 20.76 13.78
C ILE A 67 -5.20 20.87 14.63
N ALA A 68 -5.68 19.76 15.18
CA ALA A 68 -6.83 19.72 16.10
C ALA A 68 -6.54 20.49 17.39
N GLN A 69 -5.33 20.36 17.94
CA GLN A 69 -4.90 21.13 19.10
C GLN A 69 -4.72 22.62 18.79
N GLU A 70 -4.16 22.97 17.64
CA GLU A 70 -3.92 24.37 17.25
C GLU A 70 -5.22 25.12 16.90
N LEU A 71 -6.18 24.42 16.29
CA LEU A 71 -7.47 24.99 15.88
C LEU A 71 -8.62 24.69 16.86
N GLU A 72 -8.33 24.00 17.97
CA GLU A 72 -9.27 23.67 19.05
C GLU A 72 -10.55 22.96 18.56
N PHE A 73 -10.40 21.88 17.78
CA PHE A 73 -11.54 21.04 17.37
C PHE A 73 -11.36 19.56 17.72
N ASP A 74 -12.48 18.90 18.01
CA ASP A 74 -12.56 17.46 18.15
C ASP A 74 -12.87 16.78 16.82
N PHE A 75 -12.41 15.55 16.64
CA PHE A 75 -12.61 14.81 15.40
C PHE A 75 -13.02 13.36 15.63
N HIS A 76 -13.76 12.84 14.65
CA HIS A 76 -14.17 11.45 14.59
C HIS A 76 -13.58 10.81 13.34
N LEU A 77 -12.83 9.72 13.53
CA LEU A 77 -12.15 9.03 12.45
C LEU A 77 -12.96 7.84 11.95
N TYR A 78 -13.06 7.70 10.65
CA TYR A 78 -13.57 6.51 9.99
C TYR A 78 -12.79 6.24 8.70
N ILE A 79 -12.87 5.00 8.21
CA ILE A 79 -12.31 4.62 6.90
C ILE A 79 -13.47 4.55 5.91
N VAL A 80 -13.25 5.10 4.71
CA VAL A 80 -14.26 5.09 3.65
C VAL A 80 -14.64 3.65 3.27
N SER A 81 -15.94 3.41 3.09
CA SER A 81 -16.50 2.07 2.91
C SER A 81 -15.97 1.30 1.69
N ASP A 82 -15.55 1.99 0.63
CA ASP A 82 -15.05 1.39 -0.60
C ASP A 82 -13.51 1.39 -0.70
N GLU A 83 -12.82 1.82 0.37
CA GLU A 83 -11.36 1.92 0.49
C GLU A 83 -10.67 2.69 -0.66
N ALA A 84 -11.42 3.52 -1.39
CA ALA A 84 -10.92 4.23 -2.56
C ALA A 84 -10.59 5.70 -2.27
N TYR A 85 -9.58 6.25 -2.94
CA TYR A 85 -9.29 7.70 -2.86
C TYR A 85 -10.35 8.57 -3.54
N GLY A 86 -11.00 8.03 -4.56
CA GLY A 86 -12.06 8.69 -5.30
C GLY A 86 -11.71 8.94 -6.76
N SER A 87 -12.59 8.39 -7.60
CA SER A 87 -12.55 8.38 -9.05
C SER A 87 -13.95 8.72 -9.59
N ARG A 88 -14.00 9.23 -10.82
CA ARG A 88 -15.26 9.49 -11.52
C ARG A 88 -15.85 8.16 -11.97
N VAL A 89 -17.00 7.80 -11.44
CA VAL A 89 -17.79 6.62 -11.81
C VAL A 89 -19.00 7.10 -12.63
N VAL A 90 -19.12 6.57 -13.85
CA VAL A 90 -20.27 6.84 -14.71
C VAL A 90 -21.41 5.90 -14.30
N GLN A 91 -22.53 6.46 -13.88
CA GLN A 91 -23.72 5.70 -13.54
C GLN A 91 -24.49 5.27 -14.80
N ARG A 92 -25.43 4.33 -14.63
CA ARG A 92 -26.27 3.82 -15.73
C ARG A 92 -27.15 4.89 -16.39
N ASN A 93 -27.49 5.96 -15.65
CA ASN A 93 -28.23 7.11 -16.13
C ASN A 93 -27.35 8.12 -16.90
N GLY A 94 -26.03 7.86 -17.04
CA GLY A 94 -25.07 8.76 -17.67
C GLY A 94 -24.50 9.84 -16.74
N GLU A 95 -24.92 9.88 -15.48
CA GLU A 95 -24.45 10.85 -14.50
C GLU A 95 -23.07 10.46 -13.94
N ILE A 96 -22.20 11.44 -13.76
CA ILE A 96 -20.87 11.22 -13.17
C ILE A 96 -20.99 11.41 -11.66
N LYS A 97 -20.69 10.36 -10.90
CA LYS A 97 -20.60 10.41 -9.44
C LYS A 97 -19.18 10.09 -8.98
N TRP A 98 -18.77 10.68 -7.87
CA TRP A 98 -17.52 10.36 -7.21
C TRP A 98 -17.71 9.24 -6.19
N ASN A 99 -16.77 8.30 -6.17
CA ASN A 99 -16.65 7.31 -5.10
C ASN A 99 -15.51 7.68 -4.14
N GLY A 100 -15.19 6.81 -3.18
CA GLY A 100 -14.06 7.01 -2.29
C GLY A 100 -14.18 8.22 -1.39
N ILE A 101 -13.03 8.63 -0.88
CA ILE A 101 -12.87 9.83 -0.05
C ILE A 101 -13.52 11.06 -0.72
N VAL A 102 -13.28 11.25 -2.03
CA VAL A 102 -13.90 12.38 -2.77
C VAL A 102 -15.43 12.28 -2.77
N GLY A 103 -15.99 11.10 -2.93
CA GLY A 103 -17.45 10.88 -2.89
C GLY A 103 -18.07 11.23 -1.54
N ASP A 104 -17.40 10.84 -0.45
CA ASP A 104 -17.85 11.15 0.92
C ASP A 104 -17.78 12.66 1.23
N LEU A 105 -16.74 13.35 0.77
CA LEU A 105 -16.63 14.81 0.91
C LEU A 105 -17.71 15.54 0.09
N VAL A 106 -17.92 15.14 -1.17
CA VAL A 106 -18.93 15.78 -2.04
C VAL A 106 -20.36 15.53 -1.55
N SER A 107 -20.62 14.37 -0.93
CA SER A 107 -21.94 14.07 -0.37
C SER A 107 -22.18 14.64 1.03
N GLY A 108 -21.14 15.23 1.65
CA GLY A 108 -21.20 15.75 3.03
C GLY A 108 -21.17 14.66 4.10
N ALA A 109 -20.83 13.41 3.75
CA ALA A 109 -20.62 12.33 4.71
C ALA A 109 -19.35 12.53 5.56
N ALA A 110 -18.34 13.21 4.99
CA ALA A 110 -17.17 13.70 5.71
C ALA A 110 -17.02 15.21 5.54
N HIS A 111 -16.55 15.87 6.61
CA HIS A 111 -16.20 17.30 6.58
C HIS A 111 -14.78 17.56 6.05
N MET A 112 -13.85 16.64 6.33
CA MET A 112 -12.45 16.76 5.94
C MET A 112 -11.79 15.38 5.79
N SER A 113 -10.65 15.34 5.08
CA SER A 113 -9.86 14.12 4.93
C SER A 113 -8.39 14.40 5.20
N PHE A 114 -7.81 13.68 6.17
CA PHE A 114 -6.36 13.54 6.33
C PHE A 114 -5.90 12.21 5.73
N SER A 115 -5.46 12.25 4.48
CA SER A 115 -4.98 11.08 3.76
C SER A 115 -3.93 11.48 2.72
N ALA A 116 -3.24 10.48 2.14
CA ALA A 116 -2.30 10.68 1.03
C ALA A 116 -3.02 10.94 -0.31
N LEU A 117 -3.87 11.98 -0.35
CA LEU A 117 -4.66 12.33 -1.52
C LEU A 117 -3.93 13.33 -2.42
N SER A 118 -3.61 12.91 -3.65
CA SER A 118 -2.98 13.79 -4.63
C SER A 118 -3.96 14.85 -5.17
N VAL A 119 -3.47 16.10 -5.21
CA VAL A 119 -4.15 17.23 -5.85
C VAL A 119 -4.19 17.02 -7.36
N SER A 120 -5.38 17.03 -7.96
CA SER A 120 -5.57 16.91 -9.41
C SER A 120 -6.68 17.82 -9.90
N SER A 121 -6.55 18.33 -11.13
CA SER A 121 -7.55 19.25 -11.71
C SER A 121 -8.98 18.72 -11.66
N PRO A 122 -9.28 17.43 -11.98
CA PRO A 122 -10.63 16.91 -11.88
C PRO A 122 -11.20 16.90 -10.46
N ARG A 123 -10.36 16.71 -9.43
CA ARG A 123 -10.77 16.70 -8.02
C ARG A 123 -10.94 18.11 -7.47
N SER A 124 -10.05 19.03 -7.83
CA SER A 124 -10.12 20.45 -7.42
C SER A 124 -11.35 21.19 -7.97
N GLN A 125 -12.12 20.59 -8.88
CA GLN A 125 -13.39 21.12 -9.36
C GLN A 125 -14.57 20.82 -8.42
N VAL A 126 -14.41 19.86 -7.49
CA VAL A 126 -15.51 19.37 -6.64
C VAL A 126 -15.20 19.43 -5.15
N ILE A 127 -13.91 19.50 -4.79
CA ILE A 127 -13.44 19.68 -3.41
C ILE A 127 -12.31 20.70 -3.38
N ASP A 128 -12.20 21.41 -2.26
CA ASP A 128 -11.10 22.32 -2.01
C ASP A 128 -9.93 21.59 -1.34
N PHE A 129 -8.71 21.99 -1.68
CA PHE A 129 -7.48 21.47 -1.10
C PHE A 129 -6.77 22.54 -0.29
N SER A 130 -6.09 22.13 0.78
CA SER A 130 -5.11 22.96 1.47
C SER A 130 -3.86 23.17 0.62
N VAL A 131 -2.94 23.98 1.13
CA VAL A 131 -1.57 24.01 0.60
C VAL A 131 -0.95 22.61 0.75
N PRO A 132 -0.31 22.06 -0.30
CA PRO A 132 0.36 20.76 -0.21
C PRO A 132 1.48 20.77 0.84
N TYR A 133 1.43 19.83 1.78
CA TYR A 133 2.47 19.65 2.79
C TYR A 133 3.55 18.62 2.39
N PHE A 134 3.29 17.82 1.34
CA PHE A 134 4.21 16.81 0.85
C PHE A 134 4.22 16.78 -0.69
N PHE A 135 5.40 16.73 -1.28
CA PHE A 135 5.60 16.64 -2.72
C PHE A 135 6.14 15.24 -3.07
N SER A 136 5.34 14.46 -3.80
CA SER A 136 5.71 13.13 -4.31
C SER A 136 5.83 13.14 -5.83
N GLY A 137 6.82 12.42 -6.37
CA GLY A 137 6.97 12.17 -7.80
C GLY A 137 6.64 10.72 -8.18
N VAL A 138 6.46 10.48 -9.49
CA VAL A 138 6.34 9.11 -10.04
C VAL A 138 7.74 8.51 -10.15
N SER A 139 7.91 7.26 -9.72
CA SER A 139 9.18 6.54 -9.80
C SER A 139 8.95 5.08 -10.20
N PHE A 140 9.92 4.49 -10.91
CA PHE A 140 9.90 3.07 -11.22
C PHE A 140 10.62 2.29 -10.13
N LEU A 141 9.95 1.27 -9.59
CA LEU A 141 10.56 0.31 -8.69
C LEU A 141 10.93 -0.94 -9.50
N ALA A 142 12.23 -1.21 -9.60
CA ALA A 142 12.75 -2.43 -10.22
C ALA A 142 13.51 -3.25 -9.17
N ALA A 143 13.29 -4.55 -9.17
CA ALA A 143 14.08 -5.45 -8.32
C ALA A 143 15.57 -5.33 -8.70
N PRO A 144 16.48 -5.27 -7.72
CA PRO A 144 17.90 -5.25 -8.02
C PRO A 144 18.25 -6.52 -8.80
N LYS A 145 18.89 -6.36 -9.96
CA LYS A 145 19.45 -7.49 -10.69
C LYS A 145 20.55 -8.08 -9.80
N GLN A 146 20.42 -9.35 -9.41
CA GLN A 146 21.52 -10.04 -8.75
C GLN A 146 22.75 -9.91 -9.64
N ARG A 147 23.84 -9.36 -9.11
CA ARG A 147 25.11 -9.32 -9.82
C ARG A 147 25.52 -10.77 -10.01
N THR A 148 25.37 -11.29 -11.23
CA THR A 148 25.98 -12.57 -11.59
C THR A 148 27.46 -12.44 -11.36
N ASP A 149 28.05 -13.36 -10.60
CA ASP A 149 29.49 -13.39 -10.40
C ASP A 149 30.20 -13.31 -11.75
N ILE A 150 31.22 -12.44 -11.85
CA ILE A 150 32.01 -12.31 -13.07
C ILE A 150 32.70 -13.67 -13.27
N PRO A 151 32.48 -14.37 -14.40
CA PRO A 151 33.07 -15.67 -14.61
C PRO A 151 34.60 -15.54 -14.61
N LEU A 152 35.31 -16.55 -14.08
CA LEU A 152 36.79 -16.55 -14.03
C LEU A 152 37.43 -16.37 -15.42
N LEU A 153 36.73 -16.79 -16.48
CA LEU A 153 37.15 -16.65 -17.87
C LEU A 153 36.62 -15.38 -18.55
N ALA A 154 36.14 -14.39 -17.80
CA ALA A 154 35.65 -13.12 -18.35
C ALA A 154 36.71 -12.39 -19.20
N PHE A 155 38.00 -12.65 -18.97
CA PHE A 155 39.09 -12.12 -19.78
C PHE A 155 39.14 -12.69 -21.22
N LEU A 156 38.47 -13.81 -21.51
CA LEU A 156 38.35 -14.40 -22.84
C LEU A 156 37.17 -13.85 -23.66
N LEU A 157 36.17 -13.24 -22.98
CA LEU A 157 34.98 -12.63 -23.60
C LEU A 157 35.25 -11.53 -24.63
N PRO A 158 36.30 -10.68 -24.55
CA PRO A 158 36.50 -9.63 -25.55
C PRO A 158 36.88 -10.16 -26.94
N PHE A 159 37.27 -11.43 -27.07
CA PHE A 159 37.65 -12.04 -28.34
C PHE A 159 36.62 -13.08 -28.78
N SER A 160 36.27 -13.06 -30.07
CA SER A 160 35.36 -14.05 -30.65
C SER A 160 36.01 -15.44 -30.69
N PRO A 161 35.23 -16.53 -30.65
CA PRO A 161 35.75 -17.89 -30.80
C PRO A 161 36.56 -18.09 -32.10
N GLU A 162 36.17 -17.40 -33.17
CA GLU A 162 36.87 -17.43 -34.45
C GLU A 162 38.30 -16.89 -34.36
N LEU A 163 38.50 -15.78 -33.63
CA LEU A 163 39.84 -15.23 -33.41
C LEU A 163 40.70 -16.21 -32.60
N TRP A 164 40.13 -16.85 -31.58
CA TRP A 164 40.85 -17.87 -30.82
C TRP A 164 41.29 -19.03 -31.70
N ILE A 165 40.41 -19.54 -32.56
CA ILE A 165 40.74 -20.60 -33.52
C ILE A 165 41.83 -20.12 -34.49
N ALA A 166 41.77 -18.89 -34.97
CA ALA A 166 42.78 -18.31 -35.85
C ALA A 166 44.15 -18.17 -35.14
N ILE A 167 44.17 -17.77 -33.87
CA ILE A 167 45.40 -17.70 -33.05
C ILE A 167 46.00 -19.11 -32.90
N PHE A 168 45.21 -20.10 -32.47
CA PHE A 168 45.70 -21.48 -32.36
C PHE A 168 46.21 -22.02 -33.70
N THR A 169 45.49 -21.77 -34.79
CA THR A 169 45.87 -22.24 -36.13
C THR A 169 47.18 -21.59 -36.59
N SER A 170 47.29 -20.27 -36.47
CA SER A 170 48.49 -19.52 -36.89
C SER A 170 49.73 -19.91 -36.08
N LEU A 171 49.59 -20.18 -34.77
CA LEU A 171 50.68 -20.69 -33.94
C LEU A 171 51.17 -22.07 -34.42
N ASN A 172 50.25 -22.98 -34.71
CA ASN A 172 50.60 -24.33 -35.20
C ASN A 172 51.24 -24.29 -36.59
N VAL A 173 50.68 -23.51 -37.52
CA VAL A 173 51.25 -23.35 -38.87
C VAL A 173 52.65 -22.77 -38.81
N THR A 174 52.86 -21.74 -37.98
CA THR A 174 54.19 -21.13 -37.80
C THR A 174 55.18 -22.15 -37.22
N ALA A 175 54.80 -22.92 -36.20
CA ALA A 175 55.66 -23.92 -35.60
C ALA A 175 56.08 -25.01 -36.59
N VAL A 176 55.14 -25.51 -37.41
CA VAL A 176 55.43 -26.49 -38.47
C VAL A 176 56.33 -25.91 -39.55
N ALA A 177 56.08 -24.67 -39.99
CA ALA A 177 56.90 -24.01 -40.98
C ALA A 177 58.36 -23.81 -40.51
N VAL A 178 58.54 -23.40 -39.25
CA VAL A 178 59.87 -23.27 -38.64
C VAL A 178 60.55 -24.63 -38.53
N ALA A 179 59.85 -25.67 -38.06
CA ALA A 179 60.42 -27.02 -37.97
C ALA A 179 60.88 -27.55 -39.34
N ILE A 180 60.08 -27.35 -40.39
CA ILE A 180 60.46 -27.71 -41.77
C ILE A 180 61.67 -26.90 -42.23
N TYR A 181 61.68 -25.59 -41.97
CA TYR A 181 62.80 -24.72 -42.32
C TYR A 181 64.11 -25.18 -41.66
N GLU A 182 64.08 -25.52 -40.38
CA GLU A 182 65.25 -26.06 -39.67
C GLU A 182 65.69 -27.41 -40.25
N TRP A 183 64.76 -28.31 -40.54
CA TRP A 183 65.05 -29.64 -41.09
C TRP A 183 65.63 -29.61 -42.50
N LEU A 184 65.27 -28.60 -43.30
CA LEU A 184 65.80 -28.38 -44.65
C LEU A 184 66.98 -27.42 -44.67
N SER A 185 67.35 -26.83 -43.53
CA SER A 185 68.49 -25.93 -43.47
C SER A 185 69.79 -26.74 -43.63
N PRO A 186 70.66 -26.39 -44.59
CA PRO A 186 71.90 -27.12 -44.86
C PRO A 186 72.99 -26.93 -43.78
N PHE A 187 72.66 -26.24 -42.69
CA PHE A 187 73.55 -25.92 -41.57
C PHE A 187 72.98 -26.35 -40.21
N GLY A 188 72.16 -27.41 -40.17
CA GLY A 188 71.99 -28.18 -38.94
C GLY A 188 73.35 -28.65 -38.42
#